data_AF-A0A382CUX2-F1
#
_entry.id   AF-A0A382CUX2-F1
#
_cell.length_a   1.000
_cell.length_b   1.000
_cell.length_c   1.000
_cell.angle_alpha   90.00
_cell.angle_beta   90.00
_cell.angle_gamma   90.00
#
_symmetry.space_group_name_H-M   'P 1'
#
loop_
_entity.id
_entity.type
_entity.pdbx_description
1 polymer ?
#
loop_
_entity_poly.entity_id
_entity_poly.type
_entity_poly.pdbx_seq_one_letter_code
_entity_poly.pdbx_strand_id
1 'polypeptide(L)'
;MAQASGMLGDGSKAVKVHHLVKAPENTPGSVRKRESWDASEPATVYKTPEILPDGTHCTAATVIFRTRGCVWWWKSGCTFCGYFNDVRDDVTADDLFAQWDEAKR
;
A
#
# COMPACT_ATOMS: atom_id res chain seq x y z
N MET A 1 -20.97 -37.10 -17.27
CA MET A 1 -21.31 -37.16 -15.83
C MET A 1 -20.71 -35.94 -15.18
N ALA A 2 -21.53 -34.95 -14.81
CA ALA A 2 -21.06 -33.73 -14.17
C ALA A 2 -20.70 -34.02 -12.72
N GLN A 3 -19.42 -33.90 -12.37
CA GLN A 3 -18.95 -33.95 -10.98
C GLN A 3 -19.49 -32.72 -10.27
N ALA A 4 -20.51 -32.91 -9.43
CA ALA A 4 -20.95 -31.88 -8.50
C ALA A 4 -19.82 -31.63 -7.51
N SER A 5 -19.09 -30.53 -7.67
CA SER A 5 -18.19 -30.06 -6.62
C SER A 5 -19.08 -29.68 -5.43
N GLY A 6 -19.10 -30.53 -4.40
CA GLY A 6 -19.73 -30.20 -3.13
C GLY A 6 -19.06 -28.99 -2.48
N MET A 7 -19.54 -28.58 -1.30
CA MET A 7 -18.93 -27.50 -0.50
C MET A 7 -17.45 -27.71 -0.12
N LEU A 8 -16.88 -28.87 -0.47
CA LEU A 8 -15.47 -29.21 -0.29
C LEU A 8 -14.77 -28.98 -1.63
N GLY A 9 -13.83 -28.02 -1.66
CA GLY A 9 -13.08 -27.65 -2.86
C GLY A 9 -12.29 -28.81 -3.49
N ASP A 10 -11.75 -28.58 -4.68
CA ASP A 10 -11.03 -29.54 -5.53
C ASP A 10 -9.67 -30.03 -5.00
N GLY A 11 -9.36 -29.78 -3.72
CA GLY A 11 -8.07 -30.10 -3.11
C GLY A 11 -6.93 -29.15 -3.49
N SER A 12 -7.18 -28.10 -4.28
CA SER A 12 -6.20 -27.05 -4.55
C SER A 12 -5.87 -26.24 -3.28
N LYS A 13 -4.66 -25.66 -3.24
CA LYS A 13 -4.23 -24.83 -2.12
C LYS A 13 -5.18 -23.63 -1.99
N ALA A 14 -5.72 -23.42 -0.79
CA ALA A 14 -6.56 -22.27 -0.51
C ALA A 14 -5.84 -20.98 -0.92
N VAL A 15 -6.43 -20.27 -1.89
CA VAL A 15 -5.96 -18.98 -2.36
C VAL A 15 -6.76 -17.91 -1.62
N LYS A 16 -6.10 -16.88 -1.10
CA LYS A 16 -6.80 -15.76 -0.47
C LYS A 16 -7.72 -15.10 -1.51
N VAL A 17 -8.95 -14.77 -1.11
CA VAL A 17 -9.98 -14.15 -1.98
C VAL A 17 -9.43 -12.92 -2.72
N HIS A 18 -8.52 -12.16 -2.10
CA HIS A 18 -7.89 -11.00 -2.72
C HIS A 18 -7.09 -11.32 -4.00
N HIS A 19 -6.63 -12.55 -4.21
CA HIS A 19 -5.97 -12.95 -5.47
C HIS A 19 -6.98 -13.41 -6.54
N LEU A 20 -8.21 -13.71 -6.14
CA LEU A 20 -9.27 -14.26 -7.01
C LEU A 20 -10.22 -13.18 -7.50
N VAL A 21 -10.49 -12.16 -6.68
CA VAL A 21 -11.24 -10.97 -7.07
C VAL A 21 -10.29 -10.07 -7.86
N LYS A 22 -10.62 -9.78 -9.12
CA LYS A 22 -9.88 -8.83 -9.97
C LYS A 22 -10.07 -7.41 -9.47
N ALA A 23 -9.52 -7.13 -8.30
CA ALA A 23 -9.45 -5.80 -7.76
C ALA A 23 -8.39 -5.02 -8.59
N PRO A 24 -8.60 -3.71 -8.88
CA PRO A 24 -7.75 -2.91 -9.77
C PRO A 24 -6.24 -3.05 -9.52
N GLU A 25 -5.84 -3.31 -8.28
CA GLU A 25 -4.48 -3.56 -7.83
C GLU A 25 -3.78 -4.78 -8.44
N ASN A 26 -4.54 -5.80 -8.86
CA ASN A 26 -3.98 -7.01 -9.46
C ASN A 26 -3.83 -6.91 -10.99
N THR A 27 -4.16 -5.76 -11.57
CA THR A 27 -3.89 -5.52 -13.00
C THR A 27 -2.38 -5.52 -13.25
N PRO A 28 -1.90 -6.03 -14.40
CA PRO A 28 -0.45 -6.07 -14.69
C PRO A 28 0.24 -4.70 -14.60
N GLY A 29 -0.47 -3.62 -14.90
CA GLY A 29 0.03 -2.25 -14.74
C GLY A 29 0.23 -1.85 -13.28
N SER A 30 -0.73 -2.18 -12.42
CA SER A 30 -0.68 -1.88 -10.99
C SER A 30 0.40 -2.69 -10.29
N VAL A 31 0.52 -3.98 -10.62
CA VAL A 31 1.63 -4.82 -10.14
C VAL A 31 2.97 -4.22 -10.56
N ARG A 32 3.16 -3.90 -11.85
CA ARG A 32 4.41 -3.25 -12.30
C ARG A 32 4.72 -1.95 -11.54
N LYS A 33 3.70 -1.11 -11.30
CA LYS A 33 3.89 0.14 -10.56
C LYS A 33 4.31 -0.13 -9.11
N ARG A 34 3.65 -1.05 -8.43
CA ARG A 34 3.97 -1.43 -7.05
C ARG A 34 5.38 -2.01 -6.91
N GLU A 35 5.80 -2.85 -7.86
CA GLU A 35 7.14 -3.45 -7.82
C GLU A 35 8.24 -2.50 -8.32
N SER A 36 7.90 -1.30 -8.84
CA SER A 36 8.88 -0.39 -9.45
C SER A 36 9.59 0.55 -8.48
N TRP A 37 9.04 0.76 -7.28
CA TRP A 37 9.56 1.72 -6.33
C TRP A 37 10.43 1.09 -5.23
N ASP A 38 11.32 1.90 -4.67
CA ASP A 38 12.16 1.52 -3.53
C ASP A 38 11.38 1.68 -2.20
N ALA A 39 11.47 0.66 -1.34
CA ALA A 39 10.79 0.65 -0.05
C ALA A 39 11.43 1.61 0.96
N SER A 40 12.69 1.98 0.78
CA SER A 40 13.34 2.99 1.62
C SER A 40 12.96 4.42 1.27
N GLU A 41 12.20 4.65 0.19
CA GLU A 41 11.77 5.99 -0.23
C GLU A 41 10.27 6.22 0.02
N PRO A 42 9.89 7.38 0.60
CA PRO A 42 8.48 7.70 0.80
C PRO A 42 7.77 7.86 -0.54
N ALA A 43 6.44 7.69 -0.55
CA ALA A 43 5.67 7.91 -1.77
C ALA A 43 5.73 9.37 -2.24
N THR A 44 5.74 10.30 -1.29
CA THR A 44 5.91 11.74 -1.53
C THR A 44 6.15 12.48 -0.22
N VAL A 45 6.74 13.67 -0.32
CA VAL A 45 6.94 14.62 0.77
C VAL A 45 6.45 16.00 0.30
N TYR A 46 5.46 16.55 0.98
CA TYR A 46 5.00 17.91 0.75
C TYR A 46 5.53 18.83 1.85
N LYS A 47 6.15 19.95 1.46
CA LYS A 47 6.57 21.02 2.37
C LYS A 47 5.67 22.23 2.14
N THR A 48 4.94 22.67 3.16
CA THR A 48 4.02 23.80 3.08
C THR A 48 4.40 24.87 4.10
N PRO A 49 4.41 26.17 3.73
CA PRO A 49 4.50 27.24 4.70
C PRO A 49 3.30 27.21 5.63
N GLU A 50 3.54 27.35 6.93
CA GLU A 50 2.51 27.36 7.98
C GLU A 50 2.81 28.44 9.02
N ILE A 51 1.84 28.69 9.91
CA ILE A 51 1.97 29.65 11.01
C ILE A 51 1.58 28.95 12.32
N LEU A 52 2.47 29.01 13.31
CA LEU A 52 2.23 28.49 14.65
C LEU A 52 1.22 29.38 15.42
N PRO A 53 0.59 28.89 16.50
CA PRO A 53 -0.40 29.67 17.25
C PRO A 53 0.11 31.00 17.82
N ASP A 54 1.42 31.17 17.97
CA ASP A 54 2.08 32.40 18.44
C ASP A 54 2.38 33.40 17.30
N GLY A 55 2.03 33.08 16.06
CA GLY A 55 2.30 33.89 14.87
C GLY A 55 3.65 33.62 14.20
N THR A 56 4.45 32.69 14.72
CA THR A 56 5.74 32.33 14.13
C THR A 56 5.54 31.57 12.81
N HIS A 57 6.19 32.03 11.73
CA HIS A 57 6.22 31.29 10.47
C HIS A 57 7.04 30.01 10.60
N CYS A 58 6.52 28.90 10.09
CA CYS A 58 7.21 27.63 10.04
C CYS A 58 6.99 26.93 8.68
N THR A 59 7.60 25.76 8.51
CA THR A 59 7.33 24.88 7.39
C THR A 59 6.84 23.55 7.94
N ALA A 60 5.62 23.16 7.57
CA ALA A 60 5.09 21.85 7.87
C ALA A 60 5.50 20.85 6.78
N ALA A 61 5.81 19.62 7.19
CA ALA A 61 6.06 18.52 6.28
C ALA A 61 4.94 17.49 6.40
N THR A 62 4.36 17.10 5.26
CA THR A 62 3.46 15.96 5.15
C THR A 62 4.18 14.86 4.39
N VAL A 63 4.42 13.73 5.06
CA VAL A 63 5.13 12.57 4.50
C VAL A 63 4.13 11.44 4.28
N ILE A 64 4.09 10.89 3.06
CA ILE A 64 3.29 9.71 2.75
C ILE A 64 4.20 8.49 2.73
N PHE A 65 4.11 7.68 3.79
CA PHE A 65 4.87 6.45 3.91
C PHE A 65 4.29 5.34 3.04
N ARG A 66 5.17 4.55 2.43
CA ARG A 66 4.84 3.25 1.83
C ARG A 66 4.92 2.19 2.91
N THR A 67 3.86 1.41 3.06
CA THR A 67 3.71 0.44 4.16
C THR A 67 3.25 -0.92 3.63
N ARG A 68 3.04 -1.87 4.54
CA ARG A 68 2.42 -3.17 4.23
C ARG A 68 0.92 -3.09 3.90
N GLY A 69 0.34 -1.90 3.93
CA GLY A 69 -1.08 -1.69 3.66
C GLY A 69 -1.99 -1.92 4.88
N CYS A 70 -3.28 -1.61 4.68
CA CYS A 70 -4.30 -1.66 5.71
C CYS A 70 -5.11 -2.97 5.69
N VAL A 71 -5.96 -3.20 6.69
CA VAL A 71 -6.78 -4.43 6.78
C VAL A 71 -7.64 -4.68 5.53
N TRP A 72 -8.09 -3.63 4.84
CA TRP A 72 -8.89 -3.76 3.62
C TRP A 72 -8.08 -4.24 2.43
N TRP A 73 -6.85 -3.73 2.27
CA TRP A 73 -5.89 -4.26 1.28
C TRP A 73 -5.76 -5.78 1.40
N TRP A 74 -5.64 -6.28 2.63
CA TRP A 74 -5.43 -7.70 2.89
C TRP A 74 -6.66 -8.59 2.69
N LYS A 75 -7.86 -8.05 2.95
CA LYS A 75 -9.09 -8.86 3.05
C LYS A 75 -10.03 -8.74 1.87
N SER A 76 -10.29 -7.53 1.38
CA SER A 76 -11.40 -7.26 0.45
C SER A 76 -11.08 -6.27 -0.66
N GLY A 77 -9.90 -5.65 -0.63
CA GLY A 77 -9.63 -4.42 -1.38
C GLY A 77 -10.43 -3.22 -0.84
N CYS A 78 -10.09 -2.03 -1.31
CA CYS A 78 -10.86 -0.81 -1.06
C CYS A 78 -11.11 -0.12 -2.41
N THR A 79 -12.38 0.05 -2.77
CA THR A 79 -12.80 0.58 -4.07
C THR A 79 -12.48 2.06 -4.27
N PHE A 80 -12.15 2.77 -3.19
CA PHE A 80 -11.79 4.19 -3.19
C PHE A 80 -10.34 4.43 -2.75
N CYS A 81 -9.50 3.40 -2.75
CA CYS A 81 -8.11 3.56 -2.38
C CYS A 81 -7.34 4.31 -3.48
N GLY A 82 -6.71 5.43 -3.14
CA GLY A 82 -5.76 6.11 -4.04
C GLY A 82 -4.35 5.52 -4.00
N TYR A 83 -4.01 4.78 -2.93
CA TYR A 83 -2.66 4.35 -2.59
C TYR A 83 -2.42 2.84 -2.70
N PHE A 84 -3.30 2.11 -3.39
CA PHE A 84 -3.18 0.65 -3.52
C PHE A 84 -1.92 0.19 -4.27
N ASN A 85 -1.23 1.11 -4.97
CA ASN A 85 0.05 0.85 -5.60
C ASN A 85 1.25 1.20 -4.71
N ASP A 86 1.05 1.89 -3.59
CA ASP A 86 2.08 2.36 -2.66
C ASP A 86 2.15 1.48 -1.39
N VAL A 87 1.64 0.26 -1.51
CA VAL A 87 1.65 -0.76 -0.45
C VAL A 87 2.33 -2.02 -0.96
N ARG A 88 3.20 -2.67 -0.16
CA ARG A 88 3.89 -3.91 -0.54
C ARG A 88 4.15 -4.79 0.68
N ASP A 89 4.01 -6.11 0.51
CA ASP A 89 3.95 -7.08 1.60
C ASP A 89 5.27 -7.25 2.36
N ASP A 90 6.38 -6.92 1.70
CA ASP A 90 7.78 -7.05 2.12
C ASP A 90 8.35 -5.78 2.77
N VAL A 91 7.60 -4.67 2.85
CA VAL A 91 8.05 -3.46 3.55
C VAL A 91 8.31 -3.78 5.03
N THR A 92 9.50 -3.45 5.49
CA THR A 92 10.00 -3.72 6.84
C THR A 92 9.94 -2.48 7.74
N ALA A 93 10.26 -2.64 9.03
CA ALA A 93 10.40 -1.50 9.93
C ALA A 93 11.62 -0.63 9.57
N ASP A 94 12.71 -1.25 9.14
CA ASP A 94 13.94 -0.54 8.73
C ASP A 94 13.68 0.35 7.52
N ASP A 95 12.86 -0.13 6.58
CA ASP A 95 12.39 0.67 5.44
C ASP A 95 11.63 1.93 5.89
N LEU A 96 10.76 1.82 6.91
CA LEU A 96 10.03 2.98 7.43
C LEU A 96 10.95 4.00 8.09
N PHE A 97 11.99 3.55 8.81
CA PHE A 97 12.99 4.46 9.36
C PHE A 97 13.79 5.13 8.24
N ALA A 98 14.17 4.39 7.19
CA ALA A 98 14.85 4.94 6.03
C ALA A 98 13.98 5.97 5.29
N GLN A 99 12.68 5.70 5.13
CA GLN A 99 11.73 6.67 4.54
C GLN A 99 11.65 7.96 5.35
N TRP A 100 11.68 7.86 6.68
CA TRP A 100 11.70 9.04 7.56
C TRP A 100 13.02 9.81 7.44
N ASP A 101 14.14 9.12 7.35
CA ASP A 101 15.44 9.73 7.15
C ASP A 101 15.53 10.46 5.80
N GLU A 102 15.00 9.85 4.74
CA GLU A 102 14.92 10.48 3.42
C GLU A 102 14.00 11.71 3.43
N ALA A 103 12.85 11.63 4.11
CA ALA A 103 11.90 12.74 4.16
C ALA A 103 12.42 14.00 4.88
N LYS A 104 13.47 13.85 5.71
CA LYS A 104 14.13 14.98 6.41
C LYS A 104 15.16 15.71 5.56
N ARG A 105 15.59 15.15 4.42
CA ARG A 105 16.52 15.83 3.49
C ARG A 105 15.87 17.07 2.86
#